data_AF-A0A453L3K7-F1
#
_entry.id   AF-A0A453L3K7-F1
#
_cell.length_a   1.000
_cell.length_b   1.000
_cell.length_c   1.000
_cell.angle_alpha   90.00
_cell.angle_beta   90.00
_cell.angle_gamma   90.00
#
_symmetry.space_group_name_H-M   'P 1'
#
loop_
_entity.id
_entity.type
_entity.pdbx_description
1 polymer ?
#
loop_
_entity_poly.entity_id
_entity_poly.type
_entity_poly.pdbx_seq_one_letter_code
_entity_poly.pdbx_strand_id
1 'polypeptide(L)'
;MTGGPFCSGMVFFEVGPMKFVLAPYNGSLPQLAYNPYSWSKTTSIILLDSPVGTGFSYARDVEGYHDIGDFSFSMHVLIFLNKWFTDHPHYQSNPFFVGGSSYAGKMSPIIAQHISQEIELGKQPKINLKGYVVGNPVTGSDYDDNFRVPYAHGVGIISDQLYEAAIRNCKGSYIRPTDKMCARVLNTFQNLVSEIDVSQILGVNCIRGMLTHRFLSEEYIQLSDPSPEQPTLDCFSYRYYLCNIWANDDSTREALGVKRVTNHI
;
A
#
# COMPACT_ATOMS: atom_id res chain seq x y z
N MET A 1 -6.15 5.16 1.96
CA MET A 1 -5.92 3.80 1.42
C MET A 1 -4.44 3.62 1.20
N THR A 2 -3.93 2.40 1.34
CA THR A 2 -2.52 2.07 1.06
C THR A 2 -2.44 1.33 -0.26
N GLY A 3 -1.29 1.42 -0.95
CA GLY A 3 -1.08 0.85 -2.27
C GLY A 3 -0.79 -0.65 -2.26
N GLY A 4 0.28 -1.06 -2.96
CA GLY A 4 0.61 -2.47 -3.15
C GLY A 4 0.48 -2.89 -4.60
N PRO A 5 -0.65 -3.49 -5.02
CA PRO A 5 -2.03 -3.00 -4.76
C PRO A 5 -2.86 -3.62 -3.61
N PHE A 6 -2.32 -4.57 -2.82
CA PHE A 6 -3.07 -5.29 -1.77
C PHE A 6 -2.49 -5.05 -0.35
N CYS A 7 -1.87 -3.89 -0.11
CA CYS A 7 -1.34 -3.56 1.20
C CYS A 7 -2.46 -3.01 2.09
N SER A 8 -2.59 -3.57 3.29
CA SER A 8 -3.61 -3.15 4.25
C SER A 8 -3.28 -1.78 4.87
N GLY A 9 -4.30 -0.93 5.00
CA GLY A 9 -4.20 0.41 5.57
C GLY A 9 -4.38 0.43 7.08
N MET A 10 -3.79 -0.52 7.82
CA MET A 10 -4.08 -0.70 9.26
C MET A 10 -3.74 0.53 10.11
N VAL A 11 -4.47 0.68 11.23
CA VAL A 11 -4.39 1.79 12.20
C VAL A 11 -3.02 1.99 12.87
N PHE A 12 -2.06 1.10 12.63
CA PHE A 12 -0.73 1.11 13.24
C PHE A 12 0.32 1.84 12.41
N PHE A 13 -0.01 2.16 11.15
CA PHE A 13 0.93 2.69 10.17
C PHE A 13 0.59 4.11 9.77
N GLU A 14 1.61 4.80 9.25
CA GLU A 14 1.50 6.13 8.64
C GLU A 14 0.76 7.15 9.53
N VAL A 15 -0.52 7.38 9.22
CA VAL A 15 -1.39 8.41 9.81
C VAL A 15 -2.19 7.90 11.02
N GLY A 16 -2.13 6.60 11.28
CA GLY A 16 -2.94 5.90 12.27
C GLY A 16 -2.68 6.34 13.72
N PRO A 17 -3.67 6.15 14.62
CA PRO A 17 -3.62 6.58 16.02
C PRO A 17 -2.66 5.77 16.89
N MET A 18 -2.22 4.60 16.43
CA MET A 18 -1.40 3.67 17.21
C MET A 18 -0.14 3.30 16.43
N LYS A 19 0.83 2.71 17.12
CA LYS A 19 2.04 2.11 16.56
C LYS A 19 2.47 0.93 17.42
N PHE A 20 3.20 -0.01 16.82
CA PHE A 20 3.85 -1.07 17.59
C PHE A 20 4.99 -0.52 18.45
N VAL A 21 5.11 -1.03 19.68
CA VAL A 21 6.30 -0.86 20.49
C VAL A 21 7.38 -1.76 19.91
N LEU A 22 8.51 -1.17 19.51
CA LEU A 22 9.61 -1.91 18.91
C LEU A 22 10.51 -2.44 20.01
N ALA A 23 10.31 -3.72 20.34
CA ALA A 23 11.16 -4.50 21.21
C ALA A 23 11.31 -5.92 20.63
N PRO A 24 12.35 -6.67 21.01
CA PRO A 24 12.47 -8.08 20.65
C PRO A 24 11.18 -8.85 21.00
N TYR A 25 10.65 -9.57 20.02
CA TYR A 25 9.39 -10.28 20.17
C TYR A 25 9.57 -11.40 21.21
N ASN A 26 8.70 -11.42 22.20
CA ASN A 26 8.78 -12.33 23.35
C ASN A 26 7.74 -13.47 23.30
N GLY A 27 7.02 -13.62 22.19
CA GLY A 27 5.94 -14.61 22.05
C GLY A 27 4.56 -14.15 22.52
N SER A 28 4.42 -12.96 23.12
CA SER A 28 3.13 -12.41 23.56
C SER A 28 2.50 -11.51 22.50
N LEU A 29 1.20 -11.18 22.66
CA LEU A 29 0.52 -10.26 21.75
C LEU A 29 1.31 -8.93 21.62
N PRO A 30 1.62 -8.48 20.38
CA PRO A 30 2.43 -7.28 20.17
C PRO A 30 1.86 -6.05 20.86
N GLN A 31 2.71 -5.36 21.62
CA GLN A 31 2.30 -4.18 22.38
C GLN A 31 2.12 -2.96 21.46
N LEU A 32 1.09 -2.18 21.76
CA LEU A 32 0.76 -0.96 21.05
C LEU A 32 0.99 0.28 21.93
N ALA A 33 1.38 1.37 21.30
CA ALA A 33 1.49 2.69 21.90
C ALA A 33 0.74 3.73 21.04
N TYR A 34 0.30 4.82 21.67
CA TYR A 34 -0.29 5.94 20.92
C TYR A 34 0.74 6.59 19.99
N ASN A 35 0.28 6.97 18.80
CA ASN A 35 1.03 7.79 17.87
C ASN A 35 0.75 9.28 18.15
N PRO A 36 1.71 10.04 18.71
CA PRO A 36 1.50 11.46 19.01
C PRO A 36 1.34 12.32 17.75
N TYR A 37 1.67 11.80 16.56
CA TYR A 37 1.58 12.51 15.28
C TYR A 37 0.42 12.03 14.40
N SER A 38 -0.53 11.28 14.97
CA SER A 38 -1.68 10.79 14.21
C SER A 38 -2.52 11.92 13.66
N TRP A 39 -2.97 11.76 12.41
CA TRP A 39 -3.92 12.67 11.78
C TRP A 39 -5.30 12.61 12.44
N SER A 40 -5.63 11.53 13.15
CA SER A 40 -6.90 11.40 13.88
C SER A 40 -7.11 12.48 14.96
N LYS A 41 -6.05 13.22 15.33
CA LYS A 41 -6.12 14.36 16.25
C LYS A 41 -6.87 15.57 15.68
N THR A 42 -6.94 15.70 14.35
CA THR A 42 -7.55 16.87 13.68
C THR A 42 -8.57 16.49 12.62
N THR A 43 -8.69 15.21 12.27
CA THR A 43 -9.64 14.72 11.26
C THR A 43 -10.22 13.35 11.60
N SER A 44 -11.43 13.07 11.14
CA SER A 44 -12.01 11.72 11.14
C SER A 44 -11.47 10.93 9.95
N ILE A 45 -10.91 9.74 10.17
CA ILE A 45 -10.23 8.97 9.13
C ILE A 45 -10.95 7.63 8.93
N ILE A 46 -11.27 7.32 7.69
CA ILE A 46 -11.67 5.98 7.27
C ILE A 46 -10.43 5.29 6.67
N LEU A 47 -9.93 4.29 7.37
CA LEU A 47 -8.90 3.38 6.86
C LEU A 47 -9.61 2.18 6.23
N LEU A 48 -9.45 2.05 4.91
CA LEU A 48 -10.16 1.06 4.12
C LEU A 48 -9.18 0.05 3.52
N ASP A 49 -9.39 -1.22 3.85
CA ASP A 49 -8.75 -2.35 3.18
C ASP A 49 -9.45 -2.60 1.84
N SER A 50 -8.73 -2.29 0.76
CA SER A 50 -9.21 -2.44 -0.62
C SER A 50 -8.01 -2.71 -1.53
N PRO A 51 -8.15 -3.59 -2.54
CA PRO A 51 -9.38 -4.28 -2.94
C PRO A 51 -9.65 -5.53 -2.09
N VAL A 52 -10.67 -6.30 -2.45
CA VAL A 52 -10.98 -7.60 -1.82
C VAL A 52 -9.75 -8.50 -1.76
N GLY A 53 -9.56 -9.20 -0.63
CA GLY A 53 -8.35 -9.96 -0.30
C GLY A 53 -7.30 -9.15 0.46
N THR A 54 -7.47 -7.83 0.60
CA THR A 54 -6.58 -6.97 1.41
C THR A 54 -6.97 -7.05 2.88
N GLY A 55 -6.00 -7.30 3.77
CA GLY A 55 -6.21 -7.28 5.22
C GLY A 55 -7.38 -8.16 5.66
N PHE A 56 -8.44 -7.55 6.19
CA PHE A 56 -9.67 -8.27 6.59
C PHE A 56 -10.80 -8.23 5.56
N SER A 57 -10.62 -7.57 4.42
CA SER A 57 -11.61 -7.54 3.34
C SER A 57 -11.62 -8.85 2.56
N TYR A 58 -12.80 -9.47 2.42
CA TYR A 58 -12.95 -10.77 1.77
C TYR A 58 -14.26 -10.84 0.96
N ALA A 59 -14.27 -11.67 -0.09
CA ALA A 59 -15.49 -12.14 -0.75
C ALA A 59 -15.85 -13.53 -0.24
N ARG A 60 -17.15 -13.85 -0.23
CA ARG A 60 -17.67 -15.17 0.17
C ARG A 60 -17.57 -16.20 -0.95
N ASP A 61 -17.55 -15.72 -2.18
CA ASP A 61 -17.44 -16.53 -3.39
C ASP A 61 -16.06 -16.29 -4.00
N VAL A 62 -15.46 -17.35 -4.54
CA VAL A 62 -14.16 -17.31 -5.23
C VAL A 62 -14.23 -16.39 -6.45
N GLU A 63 -15.37 -16.31 -7.11
CA GLU A 63 -15.61 -15.39 -8.23
C GLU A 63 -15.41 -13.92 -7.84
N GLY A 64 -15.60 -13.58 -6.56
CA GLY A 64 -15.36 -12.24 -6.05
C GLY A 64 -13.88 -11.84 -6.03
N TYR A 65 -12.96 -12.77 -6.26
CA TYR A 65 -11.51 -12.51 -6.38
C TYR A 65 -11.04 -12.51 -7.85
N HIS A 66 -11.90 -12.85 -8.80
CA HIS A 66 -11.58 -12.75 -10.23
C HIS A 66 -11.72 -11.29 -10.70
N ASP A 67 -10.93 -10.92 -11.71
CA ASP A 67 -10.98 -9.60 -12.37
C ASP A 67 -10.80 -8.36 -11.46
N ILE A 68 -9.94 -8.47 -10.45
CA ILE A 68 -9.54 -7.34 -9.61
C ILE A 68 -8.46 -6.51 -10.32
N GLY A 69 -8.86 -5.36 -10.84
CA GLY A 69 -7.99 -4.36 -11.48
C GLY A 69 -8.33 -2.95 -11.05
N ASP A 70 -7.67 -1.96 -11.65
CA ASP A 70 -7.81 -0.53 -11.30
C ASP A 70 -9.27 -0.04 -11.23
N PHE A 71 -10.06 -0.45 -12.23
CA PHE A 71 -11.45 -0.05 -12.35
C PHE A 71 -12.33 -0.71 -11.29
N SER A 72 -12.25 -2.03 -11.12
CA SER A 72 -13.05 -2.75 -10.12
C SER A 72 -12.66 -2.37 -8.69
N PHE A 73 -11.36 -2.13 -8.42
CA PHE A 73 -10.90 -1.51 -7.17
C PHE A 73 -11.68 -0.22 -6.92
N SER A 74 -11.61 0.74 -7.85
CA SER A 74 -12.17 2.08 -7.66
C SER A 74 -13.69 2.04 -7.49
N MET A 75 -14.38 1.17 -8.25
CA MET A 75 -15.83 0.97 -8.13
C MET A 75 -16.23 0.35 -6.80
N HIS A 76 -15.48 -0.63 -6.28
CA HIS A 76 -15.76 -1.22 -4.98
C HIS A 76 -15.62 -0.18 -3.85
N VAL A 77 -14.64 0.72 -3.92
CA VAL A 77 -14.52 1.82 -2.96
C VAL A 77 -15.71 2.77 -3.07
N LEU A 78 -16.17 3.11 -4.27
CA LEU A 78 -17.33 3.97 -4.46
C LEU A 78 -18.61 3.34 -3.88
N ILE A 79 -18.83 2.05 -4.12
CA ILE A 79 -19.95 1.30 -3.53
C ILE A 79 -19.86 1.31 -1.99
N PHE A 80 -18.67 1.09 -1.43
CA PHE A 80 -18.44 1.19 0.00
C PHE A 80 -18.80 2.58 0.54
N LEU A 81 -18.31 3.66 -0.09
CA LEU A 81 -18.57 5.02 0.35
C LEU A 81 -20.07 5.36 0.30
N ASN A 82 -20.76 5.01 -0.78
CA ASN A 82 -22.21 5.25 -0.90
C ASN A 82 -23.01 4.51 0.19
N LYS A 83 -22.65 3.26 0.49
CA LYS A 83 -23.27 2.52 1.61
C LYS A 83 -22.93 3.16 2.96
N TRP A 84 -21.65 3.48 3.18
CA TRP A 84 -21.18 4.05 4.44
C TRP A 84 -21.85 5.39 4.76
N PHE A 85 -21.97 6.30 3.78
CA PHE A 85 -22.66 7.59 3.96
C PHE A 85 -24.18 7.46 4.06
N THR A 86 -24.76 6.39 3.52
CA THR A 86 -26.18 6.05 3.73
C THR A 86 -26.41 5.64 5.18
N ASP A 87 -25.55 4.78 5.72
CA ASP A 87 -25.64 4.29 7.10
C ASP A 87 -25.20 5.33 8.14
N HIS A 88 -24.37 6.29 7.75
CA HIS A 88 -23.83 7.34 8.63
C HIS A 88 -24.15 8.76 8.10
N PRO A 89 -25.45 9.14 8.01
CA PRO A 89 -25.87 10.38 7.36
C PRO A 89 -25.33 11.65 8.03
N HIS A 90 -25.01 11.59 9.33
CA HIS A 90 -24.45 12.71 10.09
C HIS A 90 -23.08 13.17 9.58
N TYR A 91 -22.32 12.31 8.90
CA TYR A 91 -21.04 12.70 8.29
C TYR A 91 -21.19 13.32 6.89
N GLN A 92 -22.36 13.28 6.24
CA GLN A 92 -22.52 13.75 4.85
C GLN A 92 -22.19 15.24 4.68
N SER A 93 -22.42 16.05 5.72
CA SER A 93 -22.08 17.49 5.69
C SER A 93 -20.58 17.76 5.83
N ASN A 94 -19.79 16.81 6.32
CA ASN A 94 -18.37 17.01 6.57
C ASN A 94 -17.60 17.14 5.25
N PRO A 95 -16.60 18.03 5.17
CA PRO A 95 -15.64 18.04 4.08
C PRO A 95 -14.99 16.66 3.90
N PHE A 96 -15.11 16.09 2.71
CA PHE A 96 -14.58 14.75 2.41
C PHE A 96 -13.38 14.82 1.46
N PHE A 97 -12.32 14.08 1.78
CA PHE A 97 -11.11 13.95 0.97
C PHE A 97 -10.79 12.48 0.74
N VAL A 98 -10.37 12.14 -0.48
CA VAL A 98 -9.88 10.79 -0.82
C VAL A 98 -8.36 10.76 -0.65
N GLY A 99 -7.85 9.91 0.23
CA GLY A 99 -6.40 9.77 0.48
C GLY A 99 -5.83 8.45 -0.01
N GLY A 100 -4.66 8.46 -0.66
CA GLY A 100 -3.97 7.25 -1.10
C GLY A 100 -2.46 7.36 -1.20
N SER A 101 -1.74 6.30 -0.84
CA SER A 101 -0.28 6.21 -1.03
C SER A 101 0.10 5.13 -2.04
N SER A 102 1.26 5.26 -2.69
CA SER A 102 1.77 4.27 -3.65
C SER A 102 0.73 3.95 -4.75
N TYR A 103 0.41 2.67 -4.99
CA TYR A 103 -0.61 2.27 -5.97
C TYR A 103 -2.00 2.88 -5.71
N ALA A 104 -2.41 3.03 -4.44
CA ALA A 104 -3.68 3.69 -4.12
C ALA A 104 -3.65 5.19 -4.39
N GLY A 105 -2.46 5.78 -4.53
CA GLY A 105 -2.27 7.12 -5.07
C GLY A 105 -2.75 7.25 -6.52
N LYS A 106 -2.63 6.19 -7.32
CA LYS A 106 -3.24 6.11 -8.67
C LYS A 106 -4.76 6.03 -8.61
N MET A 107 -5.31 5.29 -7.62
CA MET A 107 -6.75 5.06 -7.49
C MET A 107 -7.50 6.27 -6.95
N SER A 108 -6.89 7.03 -6.05
CA SER A 108 -7.50 8.19 -5.39
C SER A 108 -8.09 9.23 -6.35
N PRO A 109 -7.39 9.70 -7.41
CA PRO A 109 -7.97 10.61 -8.40
C PRO A 109 -9.09 9.96 -9.22
N ILE A 110 -9.01 8.66 -9.53
CA ILE A 110 -10.07 7.93 -10.25
C ILE A 110 -11.36 7.91 -9.42
N ILE A 111 -11.25 7.58 -8.13
CA ILE A 111 -12.37 7.56 -7.20
C ILE A 111 -12.97 8.96 -7.03
N ALA A 112 -12.13 9.98 -6.84
CA ALA A 112 -12.59 11.36 -6.71
C ALA A 112 -13.33 11.85 -7.96
N GLN A 113 -12.84 11.48 -9.15
CA GLN A 113 -13.51 11.78 -10.42
C GLN A 113 -14.90 11.14 -10.50
N HIS A 114 -15.04 9.88 -10.11
CA HIS A 114 -16.34 9.21 -10.10
C HIS A 114 -17.30 9.84 -9.09
N ILE A 115 -16.85 10.16 -7.88
CA ILE A 115 -17.67 10.88 -6.89
C ILE A 115 -18.15 12.22 -7.47
N SER A 116 -17.27 12.97 -8.15
CA SER A 116 -17.63 14.24 -8.81
C SER A 116 -18.75 14.05 -9.85
N GLN A 117 -18.66 13.02 -10.68
CA GLN A 117 -19.69 12.68 -11.66
C GLN A 117 -21.01 12.28 -11.01
N GLU A 118 -20.98 11.52 -9.91
CA GLU A 118 -22.19 11.15 -9.17
C GLU A 118 -22.90 12.39 -8.58
N ILE A 119 -22.12 13.39 -8.13
CA ILE A 119 -22.64 14.68 -7.64
C ILE A 119 -23.32 15.45 -8.78
N GLU A 120 -22.69 15.55 -9.96
CA GLU A 120 -23.25 16.23 -11.14
C GLU A 120 -24.55 15.58 -11.62
N LEU A 121 -24.63 14.25 -11.53
CA LEU A 121 -25.83 13.47 -11.86
C LEU A 121 -26.91 13.52 -10.77
N GLY A 122 -26.66 14.19 -9.64
CA GLY A 122 -27.61 14.31 -8.53
C GLY A 122 -27.87 12.99 -7.79
N LYS A 123 -26.93 12.03 -7.84
CA LYS A 123 -27.04 10.78 -7.09
C LYS A 123 -26.97 11.01 -5.58
N GLN A 124 -27.58 10.10 -4.83
CA GLN A 124 -27.57 10.09 -3.36
C GLN A 124 -26.86 8.83 -2.85
N PRO A 125 -26.17 8.92 -1.69
CA PRO A 125 -25.98 10.10 -0.85
C PRO A 125 -25.01 11.12 -1.47
N LYS A 126 -25.28 12.42 -1.31
CA LYS A 126 -24.38 13.46 -1.77
C LYS A 126 -23.13 13.55 -0.88
N ILE A 127 -22.01 13.02 -1.36
CA ILE A 127 -20.70 13.16 -0.70
C ILE A 127 -20.19 14.59 -0.87
N ASN A 128 -19.83 15.28 0.23
CA ASN A 128 -19.27 16.64 0.21
C ASN A 128 -17.77 16.63 -0.14
N LEU A 129 -17.43 16.12 -1.33
CA LEU A 129 -16.06 16.01 -1.83
C LEU A 129 -15.40 17.39 -1.96
N LYS A 130 -14.18 17.52 -1.43
CA LYS A 130 -13.32 18.71 -1.55
C LYS A 130 -12.04 18.48 -2.33
N GLY A 131 -11.59 17.23 -2.43
CA GLY A 131 -10.42 16.88 -3.21
C GLY A 131 -9.86 15.52 -2.84
N TYR A 132 -8.62 15.29 -3.25
CA TYR A 132 -7.87 14.09 -2.93
C TYR A 132 -6.43 14.46 -2.57
N VAL A 133 -5.77 13.57 -1.82
CA VAL A 133 -4.37 13.72 -1.38
C VAL A 133 -3.63 12.43 -1.71
N VAL A 134 -2.49 12.54 -2.40
CA VAL A 134 -1.69 11.39 -2.82
C VAL A 134 -0.27 11.49 -2.29
N GLY A 135 0.22 10.40 -1.67
CA GLY A 135 1.58 10.31 -1.13
C GLY A 135 2.43 9.31 -1.90
N ASN A 136 3.53 9.76 -2.51
CA ASN A 136 4.41 8.93 -3.35
C ASN A 136 3.63 8.01 -4.32
N PRO A 137 2.70 8.55 -5.13
CA PRO A 137 1.84 7.76 -5.98
C PRO A 137 2.60 7.07 -7.10
N VAL A 138 2.07 5.95 -7.59
CA VAL A 138 2.35 5.50 -8.95
C VAL A 138 1.58 6.41 -9.92
N THR A 139 2.27 7.02 -10.86
CA THR A 139 1.68 7.91 -11.88
C THR A 139 1.82 7.36 -13.30
N GLY A 140 2.89 6.62 -13.56
CA GLY A 140 3.16 5.95 -14.82
C GLY A 140 4.63 5.57 -14.94
N SER A 141 4.92 4.31 -15.25
CA SER A 141 6.30 3.77 -15.27
C SER A 141 7.23 4.54 -16.21
N ASP A 142 6.72 5.02 -17.34
CA ASP A 142 7.51 5.81 -18.29
C ASP A 142 8.04 7.13 -17.69
N TYR A 143 7.39 7.65 -16.64
CA TYR A 143 7.85 8.80 -15.88
C TYR A 143 8.54 8.38 -14.58
N ASP A 144 7.85 7.60 -13.74
CA ASP A 144 8.29 7.22 -12.40
C ASP A 144 9.62 6.44 -12.43
N ASP A 145 9.72 5.43 -13.30
CA ASP A 145 10.91 4.58 -13.36
C ASP A 145 12.03 5.24 -14.14
N ASN A 146 11.69 6.03 -15.16
CA ASN A 146 12.68 6.77 -15.95
C ASN A 146 13.38 7.83 -15.09
N PHE A 147 12.68 8.44 -14.14
CA PHE A 147 13.25 9.45 -13.27
C PHE A 147 14.19 8.88 -12.18
N ARG A 148 14.26 7.56 -12.01
CA ARG A 148 15.15 6.95 -11.00
C ARG A 148 16.63 7.22 -11.23
N VAL A 149 17.07 7.26 -12.49
CA VAL A 149 18.47 7.57 -12.83
C VAL A 149 18.85 9.01 -12.43
N PRO A 150 18.14 10.07 -12.87
CA PRO A 150 18.44 11.43 -12.44
C PRO A 150 18.23 11.64 -10.94
N TYR A 151 17.23 10.98 -10.32
CA TYR A 151 17.06 11.03 -8.86
C TYR A 151 18.27 10.46 -8.12
N ALA A 152 18.73 9.27 -8.49
CA ALA A 152 19.88 8.61 -7.88
C ALA A 152 21.16 9.44 -8.00
N HIS A 153 21.34 10.14 -9.12
CA HIS A 153 22.44 11.09 -9.28
C HIS A 153 22.30 12.28 -8.33
N GLY A 154 21.11 12.90 -8.29
CA GLY A 154 20.83 14.07 -7.45
C GLY A 154 20.98 13.83 -5.94
N VAL A 155 20.91 12.58 -5.49
CA VAL A 155 21.10 12.19 -4.08
C VAL A 155 22.41 11.43 -3.83
N GLY A 156 23.30 11.33 -4.84
CA GLY A 156 24.64 10.76 -4.68
C GLY A 156 24.72 9.23 -4.61
N ILE A 157 23.67 8.50 -5.02
CA ILE A 157 23.70 7.03 -5.14
C ILE A 157 24.59 6.59 -6.32
N ILE A 158 24.63 7.39 -7.39
CA ILE A 158 25.50 7.14 -8.55
C ILE A 158 26.44 8.32 -8.81
N SER A 159 27.61 8.02 -9.37
CA SER A 159 28.61 9.04 -9.70
C SER A 159 28.25 9.85 -10.95
N ASP A 160 28.86 11.04 -11.07
CA ASP A 160 28.76 11.88 -12.27
C ASP A 160 29.13 11.10 -13.55
N GLN A 161 30.19 10.27 -13.50
CA GLN A 161 30.62 9.50 -14.67
C GLN A 161 29.57 8.48 -15.12
N LEU A 162 28.91 7.81 -14.16
CA LEU A 162 27.86 6.84 -14.46
C LEU A 162 26.60 7.54 -15.00
N TYR A 163 26.24 8.69 -14.41
CA TYR A 163 25.11 9.49 -14.86
C TYR A 163 25.32 10.03 -16.28
N GLU A 164 26.48 10.62 -16.57
CA GLU A 164 26.82 11.08 -17.92
C GLU A 164 26.84 9.93 -18.94
N ALA A 165 27.36 8.75 -18.54
CA ALA A 165 27.31 7.57 -19.39
C ALA A 165 25.87 7.14 -19.69
N ALA A 166 24.96 7.25 -18.71
CA ALA A 166 23.55 6.96 -18.91
C ALA A 166 22.93 7.94 -19.89
N ILE A 167 23.14 9.26 -19.73
CA ILE A 167 22.63 10.28 -20.65
C ILE A 167 23.11 9.99 -22.08
N ARG A 168 24.42 9.78 -22.26
CA ARG A 168 25.03 9.58 -23.58
C ARG A 168 24.52 8.32 -24.29
N ASN A 169 24.44 7.20 -23.58
CA ASN A 169 24.14 5.90 -24.18
C ASN A 169 22.64 5.60 -24.23
N CYS A 170 21.83 6.09 -23.29
CA CYS A 170 20.41 5.78 -23.18
C CYS A 170 19.48 6.86 -23.74
N LYS A 171 20.01 8.02 -24.16
CA LYS A 171 19.28 9.07 -24.89
C LYS A 171 17.96 9.50 -24.20
N GLY A 172 17.95 9.52 -22.87
CA GLY A 172 16.80 9.94 -22.06
C GLY A 172 15.77 8.85 -21.72
N SER A 173 15.94 7.62 -22.22
CA SER A 173 15.13 6.44 -21.85
C SER A 173 15.96 5.44 -21.04
N TYR A 174 15.76 5.43 -19.73
CA TYR A 174 16.49 4.61 -18.76
C TYR A 174 15.72 3.35 -18.34
N ILE A 175 14.55 3.12 -18.93
CA ILE A 175 13.66 1.99 -18.62
C ILE A 175 13.71 0.90 -19.68
N ARG A 176 14.01 1.26 -20.93
CA ARG A 176 14.01 0.36 -22.08
C ARG A 176 15.31 0.57 -22.85
N PRO A 177 16.37 -0.24 -22.59
CA PRO A 177 17.65 -0.05 -23.24
C PRO A 177 17.52 -0.26 -24.75
N THR A 178 18.01 0.72 -25.52
CA THR A 178 17.96 0.69 -27.00
C THR A 178 19.15 -0.02 -27.63
N ASP A 179 20.24 -0.17 -26.90
CA ASP A 179 21.47 -0.83 -27.35
C ASP A 179 22.26 -1.49 -26.20
N LYS A 180 23.32 -2.21 -26.56
CA LYS A 180 24.17 -2.94 -25.62
C LYS A 180 24.90 -2.03 -24.63
N MET A 181 25.24 -0.81 -25.02
CA MET A 181 25.97 0.11 -24.14
C MET A 181 25.03 0.69 -23.09
N CYS A 182 23.82 1.12 -23.49
CA CYS A 182 22.79 1.53 -22.55
C CYS A 182 22.44 0.39 -21.57
N ALA A 183 22.24 -0.84 -22.08
CA ALA A 183 21.95 -1.99 -21.22
C ALA A 183 23.04 -2.23 -20.16
N ARG A 184 24.33 -2.12 -20.53
CA ARG A 184 25.45 -2.24 -19.57
C ARG A 184 25.43 -1.15 -18.52
N VAL A 185 25.21 0.10 -18.91
CA VAL A 185 25.13 1.24 -17.99
C VAL A 185 23.97 1.07 -17.01
N LEU A 186 22.79 0.70 -17.51
CA LEU A 186 21.61 0.46 -16.66
C LEU A 186 21.79 -0.75 -15.74
N ASN A 187 22.52 -1.78 -16.16
CA ASN A 187 22.87 -2.90 -15.29
C ASN A 187 23.77 -2.46 -14.12
N THR A 188 24.78 -1.62 -14.38
CA THR A 188 25.61 -1.04 -13.31
C THR A 188 24.77 -0.19 -12.35
N PHE A 189 23.86 0.63 -12.88
CA PHE A 189 22.91 1.40 -12.08
C PHE A 189 22.05 0.48 -11.20
N GLN A 190 21.47 -0.59 -11.75
CA GLN A 190 20.63 -1.53 -11.01
C GLN A 190 21.40 -2.22 -9.88
N ASN A 191 22.67 -2.58 -10.10
CA ASN A 191 23.52 -3.17 -9.06
C ASN A 191 23.76 -2.21 -7.89
N LEU A 192 23.96 -0.91 -8.14
CA LEU A 192 24.13 0.07 -7.06
C LEU A 192 22.81 0.32 -6.31
N VAL A 193 21.69 0.36 -7.04
CA VAL A 193 20.37 0.55 -6.45
C VAL A 193 19.92 -0.66 -5.62
N SER A 194 20.38 -1.88 -5.93
CA SER A 194 20.03 -3.07 -5.14
C SER A 194 20.71 -3.11 -3.76
N GLU A 195 21.75 -2.30 -3.55
CA GLU A 195 22.45 -2.18 -2.26
C GLU A 195 21.69 -1.31 -1.24
N ILE A 196 20.68 -0.54 -1.67
CA ILE A 196 19.93 0.39 -0.82
C ILE A 196 18.46 -0.01 -0.64
N ASP A 197 17.84 0.53 0.41
CA ASP A 197 16.38 0.48 0.53
C ASP A 197 15.74 1.52 -0.40
N VAL A 198 15.17 1.04 -1.50
CA VAL A 198 14.49 1.87 -2.51
C VAL A 198 13.23 2.58 -1.98
N SER A 199 12.68 2.13 -0.86
CA SER A 199 11.55 2.79 -0.19
C SER A 199 12.01 3.88 0.77
N GLN A 200 13.24 3.80 1.29
CA GLN A 200 13.85 4.85 2.10
C GLN A 200 15.38 4.80 2.01
N ILE A 201 15.98 5.68 1.21
CA ILE A 201 17.41 5.59 0.83
C ILE A 201 18.41 5.76 2.00
N LEU A 202 17.97 6.31 3.13
CA LEU A 202 18.75 6.44 4.36
C LEU A 202 18.49 5.31 5.36
N GLY A 203 17.59 4.38 5.01
CA GLY A 203 17.19 3.24 5.81
C GLY A 203 18.16 2.07 5.66
N VAL A 204 18.08 1.15 6.62
CA VAL A 204 18.79 -0.12 6.52
C VAL A 204 18.14 -0.97 5.44
N ASN A 205 18.91 -1.37 4.44
CA ASN A 205 18.45 -2.32 3.43
C ASN A 205 18.32 -3.71 4.06
N CYS A 206 17.09 -4.10 4.32
CA CYS A 206 16.77 -5.41 4.89
C CYS A 206 16.37 -6.36 3.77
N ILE A 207 16.85 -7.61 3.83
CA ILE A 207 16.43 -8.66 2.90
C ILE A 207 14.90 -8.75 2.98
N ARG A 208 14.22 -8.42 1.87
CA ARG A 208 12.76 -8.44 1.77
C ARG A 208 12.26 -9.89 1.82
N GLY A 209 11.92 -10.38 3.02
CA GLY A 209 10.90 -11.41 3.15
C GLY A 209 9.56 -10.80 2.74
N MET A 210 9.09 -11.07 1.52
CA MET A 210 7.73 -10.72 1.14
C MET A 210 6.76 -11.53 2.00
N LEU A 211 5.82 -10.86 2.68
CA LEU A 211 4.65 -11.51 3.22
C LEU A 211 3.79 -11.98 2.03
N THR A 212 3.60 -13.28 1.89
CA THR A 212 2.74 -13.88 0.86
C THR A 212 1.29 -13.44 1.07
N HIS A 213 0.62 -13.07 -0.04
CA HIS A 213 -0.81 -12.79 -0.04
C HIS A 213 -1.58 -14.05 0.32
N ARG A 214 -2.74 -13.92 0.99
CA ARG A 214 -3.66 -15.03 1.20
C ARG A 214 -4.88 -14.81 0.31
N PHE A 215 -4.91 -15.45 -0.86
CA PHE A 215 -6.14 -15.57 -1.64
C PHE A 215 -6.95 -16.78 -1.16
N LEU A 216 -8.28 -16.71 -1.19
CA LEU A 216 -9.13 -17.87 -0.85
C LEU A 216 -8.89 -19.07 -1.81
N SER A 217 -8.39 -18.84 -3.03
CA SER A 217 -7.96 -19.92 -3.93
C SER A 217 -6.68 -20.65 -3.46
N GLU A 218 -5.90 -20.04 -2.56
CA GLU A 218 -4.68 -20.62 -1.98
C GLU A 218 -4.94 -21.31 -0.64
N GLU A 219 -6.19 -21.27 -0.14
CA GLU A 219 -6.61 -21.98 1.07
C GLU A 219 -6.42 -23.51 0.95
N TYR A 220 -6.20 -24.01 -0.27
CA TYR A 220 -5.92 -25.42 -0.54
C TYR A 220 -4.42 -25.79 -0.58
N ILE A 221 -3.46 -24.86 -0.65
CA ILE A 221 -2.06 -25.23 -0.91
C ILE A 221 -1.03 -24.80 0.15
N GLN A 222 -1.25 -23.82 1.03
CA GLN A 222 -0.22 -23.50 2.05
C GLN A 222 -0.76 -23.14 3.44
N LEU A 223 -1.20 -24.17 4.17
CA LEU A 223 -1.20 -24.19 5.64
C LEU A 223 0.19 -24.52 6.23
N SER A 224 1.24 -24.50 5.41
CA SER A 224 2.59 -24.99 5.75
C SER A 224 3.72 -24.06 5.30
N ASP A 225 3.50 -22.75 5.21
CA ASP A 225 4.63 -21.83 5.01
C ASP A 225 5.18 -21.41 6.39
N PRO A 226 6.49 -21.55 6.66
CA PRO A 226 7.06 -21.16 7.93
C PRO A 226 6.79 -19.67 8.17
N SER A 227 6.52 -19.32 9.43
CA SER A 227 6.49 -17.93 9.88
C SER A 227 7.65 -17.17 9.24
N PRO A 228 7.44 -15.94 8.71
CA PRO A 228 8.51 -15.18 8.07
C PRO A 228 9.73 -15.17 9.00
N GLU A 229 10.92 -15.46 8.48
CA GLU A 229 12.15 -15.29 9.25
C GLU A 229 12.11 -13.94 9.96
N GLN A 230 12.25 -13.96 11.30
CA GLN A 230 12.06 -12.77 12.12
C GLN A 230 13.03 -11.68 11.65
N PRO A 231 12.52 -10.53 11.14
CA PRO A 231 13.39 -9.44 10.74
C PRO A 231 14.17 -8.89 11.93
N THR A 232 15.33 -8.29 11.70
CA THR A 232 16.04 -7.58 12.76
C THR A 232 15.22 -6.36 13.21
N LEU A 233 15.41 -5.93 14.46
CA LEU A 233 14.63 -4.85 15.06
C LEU A 233 14.78 -3.51 14.31
N ASP A 234 15.95 -3.29 13.71
CA ASP A 234 16.26 -2.09 12.94
C ASP A 234 15.55 -2.05 11.56
N CYS A 235 15.05 -3.20 11.10
CA CYS A 235 14.32 -3.28 9.84
C CYS A 235 12.93 -2.68 9.95
N PHE A 236 12.55 -1.89 8.94
CA PHE A 236 11.18 -1.40 8.85
C PHE A 236 10.16 -2.55 8.80
N SER A 237 10.52 -3.66 8.13
CA SER A 237 9.72 -4.87 8.03
C SER A 237 9.39 -5.54 9.37
N TYR A 238 10.13 -5.25 10.43
CA TYR A 238 9.81 -5.75 11.77
C TYR A 238 8.42 -5.28 12.24
N ARG A 239 7.98 -4.09 11.81
CA ARG A 239 6.63 -3.59 12.10
C ARG A 239 5.56 -4.45 11.42
N TYR A 240 5.81 -4.90 10.20
CA TYR A 240 4.90 -5.79 9.47
C TYR A 240 4.89 -7.19 10.08
N TYR A 241 6.04 -7.67 10.58
CA TYR A 241 6.14 -8.91 11.33
C TYR A 241 5.24 -8.88 12.58
N LEU A 242 5.37 -7.84 13.42
CA LEU A 242 4.48 -7.66 14.58
C LEU A 242 3.01 -7.51 14.17
N CYS A 243 2.74 -6.80 13.08
CA CYS A 243 1.39 -6.64 12.57
C CYS A 243 0.76 -7.96 12.11
N ASN A 244 1.54 -8.84 11.48
CA ASN A 244 1.09 -10.16 11.07
C ASN A 244 0.71 -11.00 12.29
N ILE A 245 1.54 -11.00 13.34
CA ILE A 245 1.25 -11.69 14.60
C ILE A 245 -0.04 -11.14 15.22
N TRP A 246 -0.14 -9.82 15.35
CA TRP A 246 -1.32 -9.15 15.92
C TRP A 246 -2.59 -9.50 15.13
N ALA A 247 -2.55 -9.39 13.80
CA ALA A 247 -3.73 -9.62 12.96
C ALA A 247 -4.18 -11.10 12.90
N ASN A 248 -3.27 -12.03 13.20
CA ASN A 248 -3.55 -13.47 13.19
C ASN A 248 -3.76 -14.07 14.59
N ASP A 249 -3.57 -13.31 15.66
CA ASP A 249 -3.87 -13.75 17.02
C ASP A 249 -5.38 -14.02 17.19
N ASP A 250 -5.73 -15.16 17.79
CA ASP A 250 -7.12 -15.59 17.94
C ASP A 250 -7.96 -14.59 18.74
N SER A 251 -7.40 -14.03 19.83
CA SER A 251 -8.11 -13.06 20.67
C SER A 251 -8.35 -11.75 19.91
N THR A 252 -7.39 -11.33 19.09
CA THR A 252 -7.54 -10.17 18.21
C THR A 252 -8.62 -10.39 17.17
N ARG A 253 -8.61 -11.54 16.49
CA ARG A 253 -9.61 -11.89 15.47
C ARG A 253 -11.02 -11.98 16.07
N GLU A 254 -11.14 -12.56 17.26
CA GLU A 254 -12.40 -12.62 17.99
C GLU A 254 -12.90 -11.23 18.38
N ALA A 255 -12.04 -10.38 18.95
CA ALA A 255 -12.39 -9.01 19.35
C ALA A 255 -12.82 -8.13 18.16
N LEU A 256 -12.22 -8.35 16.99
CA LEU A 256 -12.60 -7.66 15.75
C LEU A 256 -13.83 -8.27 15.06
N GLY A 257 -14.36 -9.39 15.57
CA GLY A 257 -15.48 -10.10 14.95
C GLY A 257 -15.13 -10.67 13.57
N VAL A 258 -13.85 -11.00 13.34
CA VAL A 258 -13.40 -11.58 12.07
C VAL A 258 -14.05 -12.94 11.89
N LYS A 259 -14.89 -13.05 10.86
CA LYS A 259 -15.58 -14.31 10.57
C LYS A 259 -14.58 -15.36 10.13
N ARG A 260 -14.61 -16.51 10.79
CA ARG A 260 -13.96 -17.71 10.27
C ARG A 260 -14.71 -18.11 9.01
N VAL A 261 -14.02 -18.17 7.87
CA VAL A 261 -14.59 -18.76 6.66
C VAL A 261 -14.62 -20.26 6.93
N THR A 262 -15.72 -20.74 7.50
CA THR A 262 -16.01 -22.17 7.52
C THR A 262 -16.44 -22.53 6.11
N ASN A 263 -15.54 -23.14 5.35
CA ASN A 263 -15.86 -23.74 4.06
C ASN A 263 -16.94 -24.80 4.29
N HIS A 264 -18.20 -24.42 4.07
CA HIS A 264 -19.24 -25.39 3.76
C HIS A 264 -19.08 -25.74 2.28
N ILE A 265 -18.23 -26.74 2.04
CA ILE A 265 -18.29 -27.59 0.85
C ILE A 265 -19.17 -28.78 1.22
#